data_AF-A0A2D4JSX3-F1
#
_entry.id   AF-A0A2D4JSX3-F1
#
_cell.length_a   1.000
_cell.length_b   1.000
_cell.length_c   1.000
_cell.angle_alpha   90.00
_cell.angle_beta   90.00
_cell.angle_gamma   90.00
#
_symmetry.space_group_name_H-M   'P 1'
#
loop_
_entity.id
_entity.type
_entity.pdbx_description
1 polymer ?
#
loop_
_entity_poly.entity_id
_entity_poly.type
_entity_poly.pdbx_seq_one_letter_code
_entity_poly.pdbx_strand_id
1 'polypeptide(L)'
;ILLFSFIPVNLNFLFSYWALQRSNTEGARALQMALHTLKMMAYGGIHDHIAQGFHRYSTDQRWHVPHFEKMLYDQGQLAVVYAKAFQISGDEFFADTAADILLYVSRDLSDNSGGFYSAEDADSYATVQSEKKQEGAFCVWTAEEIRQLLPDPIEGIKEKKIVADVFMHHYGMKEDGNVNPMK
;
A
#
# COMPACT_ATOMS: atom_id res chain seq x y z
N ILE A 1 21.58 1.51 -6.47
CA ILE A 1 20.28 1.11 -5.87
C ILE A 1 19.21 1.77 -6.74
N LEU A 2 18.56 0.99 -7.62
CA LEU A 2 17.43 1.47 -8.41
C LEU A 2 16.24 1.58 -7.46
N LEU A 3 16.08 2.74 -6.84
CA LEU A 3 14.90 3.11 -6.08
C LEU A 3 13.73 3.15 -7.08
N PHE A 4 12.84 2.16 -7.02
CA PHE A 4 11.60 2.16 -7.78
C PHE A 4 10.67 3.22 -7.18
N SER A 5 10.96 4.49 -7.46
CA SER A 5 10.01 5.57 -7.27
C SER A 5 8.83 5.28 -8.18
N PHE A 6 7.64 5.18 -7.59
CA PHE A 6 6.40 5.12 -8.36
C PHE A 6 6.38 6.33 -9.27
N ILE A 7 6.19 6.12 -10.56
CA ILE A 7 6.03 7.25 -11.47
C ILE A 7 4.59 7.25 -11.97
N PRO A 8 3.63 7.79 -11.17
CA PRO A 8 2.28 8.09 -11.63
C PRO A 8 2.23 8.78 -12.99
N VAL A 9 3.30 9.50 -13.37
CA VAL A 9 3.45 10.09 -14.71
C VAL A 9 3.38 9.05 -15.83
N ASN A 10 3.96 7.87 -15.66
CA ASN A 10 3.98 6.82 -16.68
C ASN A 10 2.60 6.21 -16.85
N LEU A 11 1.86 6.03 -15.74
CA LEU A 11 0.49 5.54 -15.77
C LEU A 11 -0.46 6.57 -16.41
N ASN A 12 -0.29 7.85 -16.07
CA ASN A 12 -1.00 8.94 -16.75
C ASN A 12 -0.68 9.01 -18.25
N PHE A 13 0.57 8.76 -18.63
CA PHE A 13 0.96 8.67 -20.04
C PHE A 13 0.22 7.52 -20.73
N LEU A 14 0.18 6.32 -20.12
CA LEU A 14 -0.54 5.18 -20.69
C LEU A 14 -2.05 5.45 -20.84
N PHE A 15 -2.69 6.10 -19.87
CA PHE A 15 -4.09 6.51 -19.99
C PHE A 15 -4.30 7.56 -21.10
N SER A 16 -3.41 8.53 -21.22
CA SER A 16 -3.45 9.53 -22.30
C SER A 16 -3.25 8.89 -23.67
N TYR A 17 -2.29 7.96 -23.78
CA TYR A 17 -2.02 7.21 -25.00
C TYR A 17 -3.22 6.36 -25.41
N TRP A 18 -3.82 5.62 -24.48
CA TRP A 18 -5.07 4.89 -24.72
C TRP A 18 -6.19 5.82 -25.22
N ALA A 19 -6.37 6.98 -24.59
CA ALA A 19 -7.42 7.92 -24.98
C ALA A 19 -7.26 8.43 -26.43
N LEU A 20 -6.02 8.58 -26.90
CA LEU A 20 -5.71 8.96 -28.28
C LEU A 20 -5.77 7.79 -29.28
N GLN A 21 -5.55 6.55 -28.82
CA GLN A 21 -5.42 5.34 -29.65
C GLN A 21 -6.52 4.31 -29.39
N ARG A 22 -7.73 4.75 -28.99
CA ARG A 22 -8.82 3.87 -28.53
C ARG A 22 -9.21 2.75 -29.49
N SER A 23 -9.09 2.97 -30.81
CA SER A 23 -9.46 1.99 -31.83
C SER A 23 -8.33 1.03 -32.22
N ASN A 24 -7.14 1.17 -31.63
CA ASN A 24 -5.97 0.35 -31.92
C ASN A 24 -5.71 -0.65 -30.78
N THR A 25 -5.22 -1.84 -31.12
CA THR A 25 -4.76 -2.87 -30.18
C THR A 25 -3.69 -2.34 -29.22
N GLU A 26 -2.82 -1.44 -29.68
CA GLU A 26 -1.79 -0.83 -28.81
C GLU A 26 -2.39 0.08 -27.74
N GLY A 27 -3.46 0.82 -28.07
CA GLY A 27 -4.19 1.63 -27.09
C GLY A 27 -4.85 0.73 -26.03
N ALA A 28 -5.52 -0.34 -26.45
CA ALA A 28 -6.11 -1.31 -25.54
C ALA A 28 -5.06 -1.97 -24.61
N ARG A 29 -3.88 -2.29 -25.15
CA ARG A 29 -2.75 -2.83 -24.38
C ARG A 29 -2.23 -1.84 -23.35
N ALA A 30 -2.08 -0.56 -23.72
CA ALA A 30 -1.65 0.48 -22.79
C ALA A 30 -2.62 0.64 -21.60
N LEU A 31 -3.93 0.60 -21.86
CA LEU A 31 -4.93 0.60 -20.79
C LEU A 31 -4.78 -0.60 -19.87
N GLN A 32 -4.69 -1.81 -20.44
CA GLN A 32 -4.53 -3.04 -19.68
C GLN A 32 -3.28 -2.98 -18.78
N MET A 33 -2.16 -2.51 -19.32
CA MET A 33 -0.91 -2.35 -18.56
C MET A 33 -1.12 -1.40 -17.37
N ALA A 34 -1.72 -0.23 -17.59
CA ALA A 34 -1.94 0.75 -16.52
C ALA A 34 -2.86 0.21 -15.42
N LEU A 35 -4.00 -0.38 -15.79
CA LEU A 35 -4.96 -0.94 -14.82
C LEU A 35 -4.38 -2.12 -14.05
N HIS A 36 -3.65 -3.02 -14.75
CA HIS A 36 -3.01 -4.15 -14.10
C HIS A 36 -1.94 -3.70 -13.11
N THR A 37 -1.07 -2.76 -13.51
CA THR A 37 -0.03 -2.22 -12.62
C THR A 37 -0.64 -1.57 -11.39
N LEU A 38 -1.71 -0.77 -11.52
CA LEU A 38 -2.40 -0.18 -10.36
C LEU A 38 -2.98 -1.25 -9.42
N LYS A 39 -3.63 -2.29 -9.95
CA LYS A 39 -4.11 -3.39 -9.10
C LYS A 39 -2.97 -4.07 -8.35
N MET A 40 -1.87 -4.39 -9.03
CA MET A 40 -0.73 -5.04 -8.40
C MET A 40 -0.02 -4.14 -7.38
N MET A 41 -0.03 -2.82 -7.60
CA MET A 41 0.46 -1.85 -6.62
C MET A 41 -0.41 -1.84 -5.35
N ALA A 42 -1.73 -1.73 -5.50
CA ALA A 42 -2.67 -1.73 -4.38
C ALA A 42 -2.70 -3.05 -3.61
N TYR A 43 -2.44 -4.19 -4.26
CA TYR A 43 -2.30 -5.49 -3.59
C TYR A 43 -0.92 -5.73 -2.97
N GLY A 44 0.09 -4.94 -3.33
CA GLY A 44 1.45 -5.09 -2.83
C GLY A 44 1.63 -4.53 -1.41
N GLY A 45 2.78 -4.80 -0.80
CA GLY A 45 3.17 -4.27 0.52
C GLY A 45 3.55 -2.79 0.53
N ILE A 46 3.51 -2.13 -0.63
CA ILE A 46 3.67 -0.68 -0.76
C ILE A 46 2.39 0.06 -0.39
N HIS A 47 1.24 -0.61 -0.48
CA HIS A 47 -0.03 -0.11 0.03
C HIS A 47 -0.13 -0.57 1.48
N ASP A 48 -0.35 0.37 2.38
CA ASP A 48 -0.53 0.05 3.78
C ASP A 48 -1.97 -0.40 4.01
N HIS A 49 -2.18 -1.71 4.06
CA HIS A 49 -3.53 -2.30 4.20
C HIS A 49 -4.16 -2.05 5.57
N ILE A 50 -3.41 -1.55 6.55
CA ILE A 50 -3.88 -1.31 7.92
C ILE A 50 -4.07 0.17 8.17
N ALA A 51 -3.02 0.97 8.00
CA ALA A 51 -3.05 2.41 8.23
C ALA A 51 -3.25 3.23 6.95
N GLN A 52 -3.51 2.60 5.81
CA GLN A 52 -3.93 3.24 4.57
C GLN A 52 -2.83 4.08 3.89
N GLY A 53 -3.03 4.38 2.61
CA GLY A 53 -2.06 5.11 1.81
C GLY A 53 -0.86 4.28 1.35
N PHE A 54 0.09 4.92 0.67
CA PHE A 54 1.20 4.23 0.03
C PHE A 54 2.55 4.69 0.60
N HIS A 55 3.41 3.72 0.85
CA HIS A 55 4.82 3.92 1.14
C HIS A 55 5.57 4.36 -0.12
N ARG A 56 6.67 5.09 0.07
CA ARG A 56 7.37 5.79 -1.02
C ARG A 56 7.98 4.88 -2.09
N TYR A 57 8.53 3.74 -1.67
CA TYR A 57 9.08 2.72 -2.57
C TYR A 57 9.20 1.40 -1.82
N SER A 58 9.47 0.31 -2.54
CA SER A 58 9.87 -0.96 -1.94
C SER A 58 11.37 -1.19 -2.10
N THR A 59 11.96 -1.80 -1.09
CA THR A 59 13.37 -2.23 -1.10
C THR A 59 13.56 -3.52 -1.90
N ASP A 60 12.48 -4.20 -2.32
CA ASP A 60 12.52 -5.40 -3.13
C ASP A 60 11.71 -5.32 -4.44
N GLN A 61 11.98 -6.25 -5.36
CA GLN A 61 11.35 -6.31 -6.68
C GLN A 61 9.91 -6.86 -6.66
N ARG A 62 9.48 -7.43 -5.53
CA ARG A 62 8.13 -8.00 -5.34
C ARG A 62 7.18 -6.99 -4.68
N TRP A 63 7.67 -5.79 -4.37
CA TRP A 63 6.93 -4.77 -3.61
C TRP A 63 6.47 -5.28 -2.24
N HIS A 64 7.24 -6.16 -1.61
CA HIS A 64 6.84 -6.81 -0.37
C HIS A 64 7.32 -6.01 0.85
N VAL A 65 8.58 -5.57 0.86
CA VAL A 65 9.13 -4.74 1.95
C VAL A 65 9.15 -3.27 1.53
N PRO A 66 8.29 -2.40 2.08
CA PRO A 66 8.34 -0.97 1.81
C PRO A 66 9.49 -0.29 2.56
N HIS A 67 9.95 0.86 2.05
CA HIS A 67 10.56 1.90 2.87
C HIS A 67 9.43 2.72 3.46
N PHE A 68 9.28 2.70 4.79
CA PHE A 68 8.01 3.04 5.45
C PHE A 68 7.60 4.52 5.39
N GLU A 69 8.49 5.40 4.93
CA GLU A 69 8.19 6.81 4.64
C GLU A 69 7.00 6.95 3.67
N LYS A 70 6.08 7.88 3.96
CA LYS A 70 4.95 8.22 3.10
C LYS A 70 5.01 9.70 2.75
N MET A 71 5.01 10.04 1.46
CA MET A 71 5.17 11.42 0.99
C MET A 71 3.86 11.98 0.45
N LEU A 72 3.50 13.21 0.83
CA LEU A 72 2.25 13.84 0.39
C LEU A 72 2.12 13.89 -1.15
N TYR A 73 3.21 14.19 -1.84
CA TYR A 73 3.18 14.29 -3.31
C TYR A 73 2.95 12.94 -3.99
N ASP A 74 3.37 11.84 -3.38
CA ASP A 74 3.11 10.49 -3.89
C ASP A 74 1.63 10.14 -3.70
N GLN A 75 1.10 10.40 -2.50
CA GLN A 75 -0.32 10.24 -2.19
C GLN A 75 -1.21 11.04 -3.16
N GLY A 76 -0.94 12.34 -3.32
CA GLY A 76 -1.73 13.20 -4.20
C GLY A 76 -1.71 12.74 -5.66
N GLN A 77 -0.55 12.33 -6.18
CA GLN A 77 -0.45 11.84 -7.56
C GLN A 77 -1.12 10.48 -7.76
N LEU A 78 -1.03 9.58 -6.78
CA LEU A 78 -1.69 8.28 -6.81
C LEU A 78 -3.21 8.42 -6.75
N ALA A 79 -3.74 9.26 -5.85
CA ALA A 79 -5.18 9.50 -5.75
C ALA A 79 -5.78 9.94 -7.10
N VAL A 80 -5.09 10.83 -7.82
CA VAL A 80 -5.51 11.28 -9.15
C VAL A 80 -5.50 10.14 -10.17
N VAL A 81 -4.47 9.30 -10.17
CA VAL A 81 -4.34 8.18 -11.11
C VAL A 81 -5.37 7.09 -10.84
N TYR A 82 -5.63 6.76 -9.58
CA TYR A 82 -6.67 5.80 -9.19
C TYR A 82 -8.08 6.33 -9.52
N ALA A 83 -8.36 7.60 -9.26
CA ALA A 83 -9.62 8.23 -9.65
C ALA A 83 -9.84 8.18 -11.18
N LYS A 84 -8.78 8.42 -11.98
CA LYS A 84 -8.83 8.26 -13.45
C LYS A 84 -9.08 6.81 -13.85
N ALA A 85 -8.43 5.85 -13.21
CA ALA A 85 -8.63 4.43 -13.47
C ALA A 85 -10.09 4.01 -13.25
N PHE A 86 -10.71 4.50 -12.17
CA PHE A 86 -12.14 4.34 -11.92
C PHE A 86 -12.99 4.96 -13.04
N GLN A 87 -12.76 6.24 -13.37
CA GLN A 87 -13.52 6.93 -14.44
C GLN A 87 -13.45 6.22 -15.79
N ILE A 88 -12.32 5.56 -16.09
CA ILE A 88 -12.10 4.85 -17.35
C ILE A 88 -12.73 3.46 -17.34
N SER A 89 -12.58 2.71 -16.25
CA SER A 89 -12.92 1.29 -16.18
C SER A 89 -14.30 1.00 -15.57
N GLY A 90 -14.81 1.91 -14.74
CA GLY A 90 -15.99 1.68 -13.90
C GLY A 90 -15.78 0.69 -12.75
N ASP A 91 -14.54 0.25 -12.50
CA ASP A 91 -14.21 -0.72 -11.45
C ASP A 91 -14.03 -0.01 -10.10
N GLU A 92 -14.99 -0.22 -9.19
CA GLU A 92 -15.05 0.39 -7.85
C GLU A 92 -13.77 0.16 -7.03
N PHE A 93 -13.01 -0.91 -7.30
CA PHE A 93 -11.72 -1.14 -6.65
C PHE A 93 -10.80 0.09 -6.72
N PHE A 94 -10.78 0.79 -7.85
CA PHE A 94 -9.94 1.98 -8.01
C PHE A 94 -10.52 3.20 -7.29
N ALA A 95 -11.84 3.30 -7.15
CA ALA A 95 -12.49 4.35 -6.36
C ALA A 95 -12.20 4.15 -4.87
N ASP A 96 -12.36 2.91 -4.38
CA ASP A 96 -12.04 2.53 -3.01
C ASP A 96 -10.58 2.81 -2.67
N THR A 97 -9.65 2.47 -3.57
CA THR A 97 -8.22 2.77 -3.38
C THR A 97 -7.94 4.28 -3.38
N ALA A 98 -8.64 5.07 -4.20
CA ALA A 98 -8.51 6.52 -4.17
C ALA A 98 -9.04 7.11 -2.86
N ALA A 99 -10.16 6.60 -2.35
CA ALA A 99 -10.74 7.00 -1.08
C ALA A 99 -9.83 6.64 0.10
N ASP A 100 -9.20 5.46 0.07
CA ASP A 100 -8.20 5.01 1.03
C ASP A 100 -7.05 6.03 1.16
N ILE A 101 -6.47 6.41 0.03
CA ILE A 101 -5.39 7.42 -0.03
C ILE A 101 -5.85 8.75 0.57
N LEU A 102 -7.04 9.21 0.22
CA LEU A 102 -7.57 10.48 0.68
C LEU A 102 -7.91 10.45 2.18
N LEU A 103 -8.34 9.31 2.71
CA LEU A 103 -8.60 9.14 4.13
C LEU A 103 -7.29 9.22 4.93
N TYR A 104 -6.24 8.55 4.47
CA TYR A 104 -4.89 8.71 5.05
C TYR A 104 -4.43 10.17 5.02
N VAL A 105 -4.49 10.83 3.86
CA VAL A 105 -4.05 12.24 3.74
C VAL A 105 -4.84 13.15 4.67
N SER A 106 -6.15 12.95 4.77
CA SER A 106 -7.02 13.74 5.64
C SER A 106 -6.76 13.50 7.12
N ARG A 107 -6.39 12.28 7.51
CA ARG A 107 -6.19 11.88 8.91
C ARG A 107 -4.79 12.21 9.41
N ASP A 108 -3.76 11.90 8.62
CA ASP A 108 -2.37 11.87 9.08
C ASP A 108 -1.51 12.98 8.47
N LEU A 109 -1.83 13.47 7.27
CA LEU A 109 -1.05 14.50 6.56
C LEU A 109 -1.74 15.88 6.51
N SER A 110 -2.83 16.08 7.24
CA SER A 110 -3.55 17.35 7.30
C SER A 110 -3.34 18.06 8.63
N ASP A 111 -3.14 19.37 8.57
CA ASP A 111 -3.02 20.22 9.75
C ASP A 111 -4.35 20.95 10.03
N ASN A 112 -4.70 21.10 11.31
CA ASN A 112 -5.95 21.77 11.73
C ASN A 112 -6.04 23.25 11.28
N SER A 113 -4.93 23.88 10.91
CA SER A 113 -4.89 25.22 10.32
C SER A 113 -5.23 25.26 8.82
N GLY A 114 -5.46 24.10 8.19
CA GLY A 114 -5.82 23.96 6.77
C GLY A 114 -4.63 23.69 5.84
N GLY A 115 -3.43 23.50 6.40
CA GLY A 115 -2.24 23.06 5.65
C GLY A 115 -2.13 21.54 5.54
N PHE A 116 -1.11 21.08 4.81
CA PHE A 116 -0.73 19.67 4.76
C PHE A 116 0.74 19.51 5.15
N TYR A 117 1.06 18.42 5.86
CA TYR A 117 2.44 18.00 6.09
C TYR A 117 3.04 17.42 4.81
N SER A 118 4.35 17.62 4.60
CA SER A 118 5.01 17.13 3.38
C SER A 118 5.20 15.61 3.34
N ALA A 119 5.32 14.98 4.51
CA ALA A 119 5.67 13.57 4.66
C ALA A 119 5.39 13.05 6.08
N GLU A 120 5.32 11.73 6.18
CA GLU A 120 5.44 10.93 7.39
C GLU A 120 6.81 10.22 7.37
N ASP A 121 7.58 10.37 8.46
CA ASP A 121 8.92 9.80 8.63
C ASP A 121 8.84 8.28 8.83
N ALA A 122 9.82 7.55 8.29
CA ALA A 122 9.90 6.10 8.44
C ALA A 122 10.32 5.68 9.85
N ASP A 123 11.11 6.52 10.54
CA ASP A 123 11.66 6.22 11.85
C ASP A 123 10.61 6.38 12.98
N SER A 124 10.28 5.28 13.62
CA SER A 124 9.30 5.20 14.72
C SER A 124 9.86 4.48 15.96
N TYR A 125 9.29 4.77 17.12
CA TYR A 125 9.65 4.09 18.37
C TYR A 125 8.86 2.79 18.48
N ALA A 126 9.55 1.64 18.61
CA ALA A 126 8.87 0.34 18.74
C ALA A 126 7.94 0.26 19.95
N THR A 127 8.29 0.93 21.05
CA THR A 127 7.45 1.04 22.25
C THR A 127 7.55 2.43 22.84
N VAL A 128 6.59 2.80 23.71
CA VAL A 128 6.61 4.08 24.47
C VAL A 128 7.88 4.24 25.31
N GLN A 129 8.55 3.14 25.65
CA GLN A 129 9.77 3.11 26.47
C GLN A 129 11.04 3.07 25.64
N SER A 130 10.94 2.96 24.30
CA SER A 130 12.11 2.87 23.43
C SER A 130 12.87 4.18 23.40
N GLU A 131 14.17 4.15 23.65
CA GLU A 131 15.05 5.34 23.60
C GLU A 131 15.56 5.64 22.18
N LYS A 132 15.44 4.67 21.27
CA LYS A 132 15.89 4.78 19.87
C LYS A 132 14.76 4.49 18.92
N LYS A 133 14.69 5.29 17.85
CA LYS A 133 13.81 5.02 16.72
C LYS A 133 14.41 3.91 15.85
N GLN A 134 13.53 3.19 15.16
CA GLN A 134 13.85 2.18 14.17
C GLN A 134 12.97 2.42 12.94
N GLU A 135 13.49 2.12 11.76
CA GLU A 135 12.73 2.23 10.52
C GLU A 135 11.54 1.27 10.55
N GLY A 136 10.32 1.81 10.38
CA GLY A 136 9.11 1.01 10.24
C GLY A 136 8.63 0.31 11.51
N ALA A 137 9.06 0.72 12.70
CA ALA A 137 8.74 0.02 13.95
C ALA A 137 7.23 -0.21 14.19
N PHE A 138 6.36 0.69 13.74
CA PHE A 138 4.90 0.52 13.82
C PHE A 138 4.32 -0.50 12.84
N CYS A 139 5.09 -0.90 11.83
CA CYS A 139 4.67 -1.75 10.73
C CYS A 139 5.33 -3.15 10.77
N VAL A 140 6.08 -3.45 11.83
CA VAL A 140 6.73 -4.75 12.04
C VAL A 140 6.02 -5.50 13.17
N TRP A 141 5.64 -6.74 12.89
CA TRP A 141 4.94 -7.61 13.83
C TRP A 141 5.56 -9.00 13.84
N THR A 142 5.56 -9.61 15.02
CA THR A 142 5.90 -11.01 15.23
C THR A 142 4.67 -11.89 15.06
N ALA A 143 4.87 -13.14 14.63
CA ALA A 143 3.76 -14.09 14.50
C ALA A 143 3.01 -14.30 15.82
N GLU A 144 3.74 -14.23 16.93
CA GLU A 144 3.17 -14.36 18.27
C GLU A 144 2.23 -13.20 18.62
N GLU A 145 2.59 -11.95 18.33
CA GLU A 145 1.71 -10.79 18.55
C GLU A 145 0.41 -10.93 17.77
N ILE A 146 0.47 -11.35 16.51
CA ILE A 146 -0.72 -11.54 15.68
C ILE A 146 -1.62 -12.65 16.22
N ARG A 147 -1.04 -13.77 16.68
CA ARG A 147 -1.81 -14.85 17.33
C ARG A 147 -2.50 -14.41 18.61
N GLN A 148 -1.83 -13.56 19.40
CA GLN A 148 -2.39 -13.02 20.63
C GLN A 148 -3.52 -12.02 20.36
N LEU A 149 -3.40 -11.20 19.31
CA LEU A 149 -4.41 -10.20 18.94
C LEU A 149 -5.61 -10.80 18.20
N LEU A 150 -5.44 -11.91 17.49
CA LEU A 150 -6.48 -12.59 16.70
C LEU A 150 -6.70 -14.06 17.14
N PRO A 151 -7.06 -14.31 18.41
CA PRO A 151 -7.13 -15.66 18.98
C PRO A 151 -8.39 -16.45 18.58
N ASP A 152 -9.36 -15.78 17.95
CA ASP A 152 -10.68 -16.35 17.70
C ASP A 152 -10.59 -17.55 16.75
N PRO A 153 -11.29 -18.67 17.05
CA PRO A 153 -11.31 -19.85 16.19
C PRO A 153 -12.12 -19.60 14.91
N ILE A 154 -11.71 -20.25 13.82
CA ILE A 154 -12.52 -20.32 12.61
C ILE A 154 -13.55 -21.45 12.77
N GLU A 155 -14.83 -21.08 12.82
CA GLU A 155 -15.92 -22.05 12.87
C GLU A 155 -16.15 -22.75 11.52
N GLY A 156 -16.69 -23.97 11.55
CA GLY A 156 -17.11 -24.69 10.34
C GLY A 156 -16.01 -25.45 9.58
N ILE A 157 -14.78 -25.49 10.09
CA ILE A 157 -13.68 -26.27 9.51
C ILE A 157 -13.25 -27.43 10.43
N LYS A 158 -12.74 -28.52 9.84
CA LYS A 158 -12.31 -29.72 10.60
C LYS A 158 -11.00 -29.51 11.36
N GLU A 159 -10.13 -28.66 10.82
CA GLU A 159 -8.84 -28.32 11.44
C GLU A 159 -9.04 -27.22 12.46
N LYS A 160 -8.34 -27.29 13.59
CA LYS A 160 -8.29 -26.18 14.53
C LYS A 160 -7.43 -25.07 13.92
N LYS A 161 -8.07 -24.05 13.34
CA LYS A 161 -7.43 -22.80 12.92
C LYS A 161 -8.04 -21.63 13.66
N ILE A 162 -7.25 -20.57 13.82
CA ILE A 162 -7.68 -19.28 14.36
C ILE A 162 -7.60 -18.20 13.28
N VAL A 163 -8.22 -17.05 13.52
CA VAL A 163 -8.22 -15.90 12.59
C VAL A 163 -6.80 -15.48 12.23
N ALA A 164 -5.86 -15.54 13.18
CA ALA A 164 -4.45 -15.28 12.93
C ALA A 164 -3.86 -16.16 11.80
N ASP A 165 -4.25 -17.44 11.70
CA ASP A 165 -3.72 -18.34 10.66
C ASP A 165 -4.11 -17.86 9.25
N VAL A 166 -5.34 -17.35 9.11
CA VAL A 166 -5.85 -16.82 7.83
C VAL A 166 -5.15 -15.51 7.50
N PHE A 167 -5.03 -14.61 8.48
CA PHE A 167 -4.31 -13.34 8.33
C PHE A 167 -2.86 -13.56 7.90
N MET A 168 -2.14 -14.41 8.63
CA MET A 168 -0.74 -14.73 8.34
C MET A 168 -0.57 -15.33 6.94
N HIS A 169 -1.47 -16.23 6.54
CA HIS A 169 -1.43 -16.80 5.19
C HIS A 169 -1.69 -15.76 4.10
N HIS A 170 -2.71 -14.91 4.29
CA HIS A 170 -3.10 -13.89 3.30
C HIS A 170 -1.99 -12.86 3.06
N TYR A 171 -1.40 -12.34 4.14
CA TYR A 171 -0.34 -11.32 4.06
C TYR A 171 1.07 -11.91 3.94
N GLY A 172 1.21 -13.24 3.83
CA GLY A 172 2.50 -13.91 3.65
C GLY A 172 3.43 -13.79 4.87
N MET A 173 2.87 -13.61 6.06
CA MET A 173 3.63 -13.50 7.30
C MET A 173 4.31 -14.82 7.64
N LYS A 174 5.57 -14.74 8.09
CA LYS A 174 6.35 -15.91 8.51
C LYS A 174 6.38 -16.02 10.03
N GLU A 175 6.84 -17.16 10.52
CA GLU A 175 7.01 -17.38 11.97
C GLU A 175 8.01 -16.39 12.61
N ASP A 176 8.99 -15.92 11.84
CA ASP A 176 9.96 -14.89 12.27
C ASP A 176 9.45 -13.45 12.12
N GLY A 177 8.20 -13.26 11.67
CA GLY A 177 7.55 -11.95 11.51
C GLY A 177 7.19 -11.62 10.05
N ASN A 178 6.65 -10.42 9.84
CA ASN A 178 6.26 -9.93 8.51
C ASN A 178 7.43 -9.30 7.73
N VAL A 179 8.34 -8.60 8.42
CA VAL A 179 9.53 -7.97 7.83
C VAL A 179 10.72 -8.28 8.72
N ASN A 180 11.89 -8.50 8.11
CA ASN A 180 13.13 -8.63 8.89
C ASN A 180 13.70 -7.23 9.14
N PRO A 181 13.66 -6.70 10.39
CA PRO A 181 14.10 -5.33 10.68
C PRO A 181 15.63 -5.14 10.61
N MET A 182 16.41 -6.20 10.35
CA MET A 182 17.87 -6.21 10.33
C MET A 182 18.47 -6.33 8.91
N LYS A 183 17.69 -6.13 7.85
CA LYS A 183 18.13 -6.25 6.45
C LYS A 183 18.09 -4.93 5.69
#